data_AF-A0A7C4SYQ2-F1
#
_entry.id   AF-A0A7C4SYQ2-F1
#
_cell.length_a   1.000
_cell.length_b   1.000
_cell.length_c   1.000
_cell.angle_alpha   90.00
_cell.angle_beta   90.00
_cell.angle_gamma   90.00
#
_symmetry.space_group_name_H-M   'P 1'
#
loop_
_entity.id
_entity.type
_entity.pdbx_description
1 polymer ?
#
loop_
_entity_poly.entity_id
_entity_poly.type
_entity_poly.pdbx_seq_one_letter_code
_entity_poly.pdbx_strand_id
1 'polypeptide(L)'
;MKYCPECEAEYEDGIETCSDCLVNLISETEYRLRKDEEQRSLETLRKADFVSVMIARNAFEADRLKVALEEEGIPVLIRTFLDTAYDGIYVAQKGWGRVEVPITEKERAGKIVEDFVRAFPQEEETEALQCASCGQKLEPEETRCSRCGAPVQS
;
A
#
# COMPACT_ATOMS: atom_id res chain seq x y z
N MET A 1 -10.72 33.56 20.40
CA MET A 1 -9.46 33.05 19.85
C MET A 1 -9.71 32.47 18.47
N LYS A 2 -8.70 32.55 17.61
CA LYS A 2 -8.69 31.97 16.27
C LYS A 2 -7.62 30.90 16.16
N TYR A 3 -7.78 30.00 15.20
CA TYR A 3 -6.91 28.86 15.01
C TYR A 3 -6.49 28.74 13.55
N CYS A 4 -5.25 28.33 13.32
CA CYS A 4 -4.82 27.93 11.99
C CYS A 4 -5.37 26.53 11.67
N PRO A 5 -6.09 26.32 10.57
CA PRO A 5 -6.61 25.01 10.20
C PRO A 5 -5.54 23.99 9.77
N GLU A 6 -4.32 24.43 9.47
CA GLU A 6 -3.24 23.58 8.95
C GLU A 6 -2.25 23.17 10.05
N CYS A 7 -1.79 24.13 10.87
CA CYS A 7 -0.77 23.88 11.91
C CYS A 7 -1.32 23.90 13.33
N GLU A 8 -2.62 24.14 13.51
CA GLU A 8 -3.32 24.16 14.81
C GLU A 8 -2.87 25.27 15.79
N ALA A 9 -2.01 26.20 15.35
CA ALA A 9 -1.57 27.31 16.18
C ALA A 9 -2.73 28.24 16.56
N GLU A 10 -2.72 28.71 17.81
CA GLU A 10 -3.70 29.64 18.39
C GLU A 10 -3.28 31.10 18.18
N TYR A 11 -4.25 31.94 17.87
CA TYR A 11 -4.07 33.37 17.59
C TYR A 11 -5.15 34.21 18.29
N GLU A 12 -4.79 35.46 18.57
CA GLU A 12 -5.74 36.47 18.99
C GLU A 12 -6.74 36.79 17.87
N ASP A 13 -7.97 37.16 18.24
CA ASP A 13 -9.08 37.36 17.29
C ASP A 13 -8.82 38.45 16.24
N GLY A 14 -7.93 39.41 16.53
CA GLY A 14 -7.53 40.48 15.62
C GLY A 14 -6.60 40.05 14.49
N ILE A 15 -6.11 38.80 14.50
CA ILE A 15 -5.29 38.24 13.43
C ILE A 15 -6.20 37.45 12.47
N GLU A 16 -6.00 37.64 11.16
CA GLU A 16 -6.83 36.97 10.14
C GLU A 16 -6.06 35.87 9.39
N THR A 17 -4.72 35.89 9.43
CA THR A 17 -3.88 34.98 8.63
C THR A 17 -2.75 34.40 9.49
N CYS A 18 -2.51 33.09 9.35
CA CYS A 18 -1.40 32.41 10.00
C CYS A 18 -0.05 32.89 9.45
N SER A 19 0.92 33.14 10.33
CA SER A 19 2.29 33.57 9.97
C SER A 19 3.10 32.51 9.23
N ASP A 20 2.86 31.23 9.54
CA ASP A 20 3.68 30.12 9.05
C ASP A 20 3.04 29.44 7.83
N CYS A 21 1.72 29.24 7.87
CA CYS A 21 0.98 28.56 6.81
C CYS A 21 0.40 29.52 5.76
N LEU A 22 0.32 30.82 6.06
CA LEU A 22 -0.27 31.84 5.18
C LEU A 22 -1.73 31.57 4.77
N VAL A 23 -2.46 30.82 5.60
CA VAL A 23 -3.89 30.51 5.41
C VAL A 23 -4.76 31.38 6.33
N ASN A 24 -6.04 31.53 5.96
CA ASN A 24 -7.01 32.22 6.79
C ASN A 24 -7.29 31.46 8.08
N LEU A 25 -7.28 32.19 9.19
CA LEU A 25 -7.57 31.63 10.49
C LEU A 25 -9.07 31.41 10.66
N ILE A 26 -9.43 30.31 11.29
CA ILE A 26 -10.81 29.93 11.57
C ILE A 26 -11.18 30.28 13.01
N SER A 27 -12.47 30.45 13.26
CA SER A 27 -12.97 30.70 14.62
C SER A 27 -12.78 29.49 15.53
N GLU A 28 -12.73 29.72 16.85
CA GLU A 28 -12.76 28.63 17.85
C GLU A 28 -13.92 27.64 17.64
N THR A 29 -15.11 28.14 17.31
CA THR A 29 -16.28 27.29 17.03
C THR A 29 -16.04 26.40 15.82
N GLU A 30 -15.53 26.97 14.73
CA GLU A 30 -15.23 26.20 13.51
C GLU A 30 -14.12 25.18 13.75
N TYR A 31 -13.07 25.56 14.48
CA TYR A 31 -11.98 24.66 14.85
C TYR A 31 -12.49 23.45 15.65
N ARG A 32 -13.32 23.68 16.67
CA ARG A 32 -13.92 22.61 17.49
C ARG A 32 -14.79 21.67 16.66
N LEU A 33 -15.62 22.21 15.76
CA LEU A 33 -16.47 21.38 14.90
C LEU A 33 -15.62 20.45 14.00
N ARG A 34 -14.56 20.98 13.39
CA ARG A 34 -13.64 20.17 12.58
C ARG A 34 -12.98 19.07 13.41
N LYS A 35 -12.52 19.39 14.62
CA LYS A 35 -11.90 18.40 15.53
C LYS A 35 -12.87 17.32 15.98
N ASP A 36 -14.13 17.67 16.25
CA ASP A 36 -15.17 16.70 16.59
C ASP A 36 -15.47 15.75 15.41
N GLU A 37 -15.53 16.28 14.19
CA GLU A 37 -15.72 15.47 12.97
C GLU A 37 -14.54 14.53 12.71
N GLU A 38 -13.32 15.04 12.81
CA GLU A 38 -12.08 14.26 12.69
C GLU A 38 -12.08 13.12 13.73
N GLN A 39 -12.38 13.44 14.99
CA GLN A 39 -12.40 12.47 16.09
C GLN A 39 -13.46 11.38 15.87
N ARG A 40 -14.67 11.74 15.41
CA ARG A 40 -15.72 10.76 15.09
C ARG A 40 -15.31 9.86 13.95
N SER A 41 -14.73 10.41 12.89
CA SER A 41 -14.22 9.65 11.74
C SER A 41 -13.17 8.62 12.19
N LEU A 42 -12.19 9.06 12.98
CA LEU A 42 -11.15 8.19 13.54
C LEU A 42 -11.74 7.10 14.46
N GLU A 43 -12.74 7.41 15.27
CA GLU A 43 -13.39 6.43 16.12
C GLU A 43 -14.15 5.37 15.30
N THR A 44 -14.85 5.79 14.25
CA THR A 44 -15.50 4.88 13.30
C THR A 44 -14.48 3.96 12.64
N LEU A 45 -13.35 4.49 12.17
CA LEU A 45 -12.27 3.69 11.59
C LEU A 45 -11.67 2.70 12.59
N ARG A 46 -11.44 3.12 13.84
CA ARG A 46 -10.90 2.24 14.90
C ARG A 46 -11.82 1.08 15.23
N LYS A 47 -13.13 1.26 15.10
CA LYS A 47 -14.14 0.21 15.36
C LYS A 47 -14.47 -0.64 14.13
N ALA A 48 -13.98 -0.28 12.95
CA ALA A 48 -14.26 -1.01 11.72
C ALA A 48 -13.47 -2.32 11.67
N ASP A 49 -14.11 -3.37 11.16
CA ASP A 49 -13.43 -4.61 10.81
C ASP A 49 -12.70 -4.43 9.47
N PHE A 50 -11.42 -4.80 9.44
CA PHE A 50 -10.59 -4.74 8.25
C PHE A 50 -10.49 -6.12 7.58
N VAL A 51 -10.53 -6.12 6.25
CA VAL A 51 -10.44 -7.33 5.43
C VAL A 51 -9.37 -7.17 4.37
N SER A 52 -8.60 -8.23 4.14
CA SER A 52 -7.58 -8.28 3.09
C SER A 52 -8.23 -8.25 1.72
N VAL A 53 -7.78 -7.34 0.85
CA VAL A 53 -8.21 -7.24 -0.55
C VAL A 53 -7.12 -7.68 -1.52
N MET A 54 -5.85 -7.61 -1.12
CA MET A 54 -4.72 -8.11 -1.91
C MET A 54 -3.56 -8.51 -1.00
N ILE A 55 -2.78 -9.49 -1.44
CA ILE A 55 -1.43 -9.77 -0.92
C ILE A 55 -0.43 -9.11 -1.86
N ALA A 56 0.25 -8.07 -1.40
CA ALA A 56 1.32 -7.44 -2.14
C ALA A 56 2.59 -8.29 -2.04
N ARG A 57 3.29 -8.46 -3.16
CA ARG A 57 4.52 -9.27 -3.26
C ARG A 57 5.76 -8.51 -2.84
N ASN A 58 5.72 -7.18 -2.93
CA ASN A 58 6.79 -6.28 -2.51
C ASN A 58 6.21 -4.96 -1.95
N ALA A 59 7.07 -4.13 -1.36
CA ALA A 59 6.68 -2.83 -0.80
C ALA A 59 6.12 -1.88 -1.86
N PHE A 60 6.69 -1.89 -3.07
CA PHE A 60 6.30 -1.00 -4.15
C PHE A 60 4.86 -1.23 -4.61
N GLU A 61 4.47 -2.51 -4.71
CA GLU A 61 3.11 -2.92 -5.04
C GLU A 61 2.11 -2.47 -3.97
N ALA A 62 2.47 -2.65 -2.70
CA ALA A 62 1.62 -2.22 -1.59
C ALA A 62 1.44 -0.70 -1.55
N ASP A 63 2.53 0.07 -1.72
CA ASP A 63 2.48 1.53 -1.73
C ASP A 63 1.67 2.08 -2.90
N ARG A 64 1.83 1.49 -4.09
CA ARG A 64 1.07 1.91 -5.27
C ARG A 64 -0.42 1.63 -5.14
N LEU A 65 -0.78 0.44 -4.66
CA LEU A 65 -2.19 0.12 -4.42
C LEU A 65 -2.77 1.01 -3.30
N LYS A 66 -2.00 1.28 -2.25
CA LYS A 66 -2.41 2.19 -1.17
C LYS A 66 -2.77 3.57 -1.72
N VAL A 67 -1.89 4.17 -2.52
CA VAL A 67 -2.16 5.48 -3.14
C VAL A 67 -3.46 5.44 -3.97
N ALA A 68 -3.62 4.43 -4.83
CA ALA A 68 -4.82 4.31 -5.66
C ALA A 68 -6.13 4.17 -4.85
N LEU A 69 -6.08 3.48 -3.71
CA LEU A 69 -7.23 3.35 -2.81
C LEU A 69 -7.50 4.65 -2.03
N GLU A 70 -6.44 5.32 -1.54
CA GLU A 70 -6.55 6.57 -0.78
C GLU A 70 -7.06 7.73 -1.65
N GLU A 71 -6.68 7.79 -2.93
CA GLU A 71 -7.22 8.75 -3.91
C GLU A 71 -8.74 8.62 -4.11
N GLU A 72 -9.27 7.40 -3.96
CA GLU A 72 -10.71 7.09 -3.99
C GLU A 72 -11.40 7.27 -2.63
N GLY A 73 -10.68 7.83 -1.65
CA GLY A 73 -11.14 8.07 -0.29
C GLY A 73 -11.32 6.79 0.53
N ILE A 74 -10.69 5.68 0.13
CA ILE A 74 -10.78 4.40 0.84
C ILE A 74 -9.64 4.33 1.88
N PRO A 75 -9.97 4.18 3.18
CA PRO A 75 -8.97 3.95 4.22
C PRO A 75 -8.21 2.64 3.99
N VAL A 76 -6.87 2.67 4.08
CA VAL A 76 -6.02 1.50 3.85
C VAL A 76 -5.15 1.21 5.05
N LEU A 77 -5.02 -0.07 5.37
CA LEU A 77 -4.07 -0.58 6.35
C LEU A 77 -3.17 -1.63 5.70
N ILE A 78 -1.86 -1.43 5.76
CA ILE A 78 -0.86 -2.39 5.28
C ILE A 78 -0.34 -3.20 6.47
N ARG A 79 -0.47 -4.53 6.42
CA ARG A 79 0.15 -5.45 7.38
C ARG A 79 1.26 -6.24 6.69
N THR A 80 2.52 -5.92 7.00
CA THR A 80 3.66 -6.63 6.44
C THR A 80 3.86 -8.00 7.08
N PHE A 81 4.42 -8.95 6.32
CA PHE A 81 4.88 -10.24 6.81
C PHE A 81 6.36 -10.21 7.21
N LEU A 82 6.94 -9.02 7.36
CA LEU A 82 8.31 -8.83 7.80
C LEU A 82 8.42 -9.20 9.27
N ASP A 83 8.86 -10.42 9.54
CA ASP A 83 9.26 -10.83 10.88
C ASP A 83 10.67 -10.31 11.16
N THR A 84 10.79 -9.41 12.12
CA THR A 84 12.05 -8.78 12.53
C THR A 84 12.97 -9.73 13.29
N ALA A 85 12.48 -10.87 13.77
CA ALA A 85 13.30 -11.87 14.46
C ALA A 85 14.09 -12.78 13.50
N TYR A 86 13.63 -12.93 12.25
CA TYR A 86 14.17 -13.88 11.27
C TYR A 86 14.34 -13.27 9.87
N ASP A 87 14.74 -11.99 9.77
CA ASP A 87 15.00 -11.27 8.51
C ASP A 87 13.96 -11.50 7.41
N GLY A 88 12.67 -11.55 7.77
CA GLY A 88 11.59 -11.69 6.78
C GLY A 88 11.56 -13.04 6.05
N ILE A 89 11.98 -14.14 6.68
CA ILE A 89 11.97 -15.50 6.11
C ILE A 89 10.63 -15.91 5.42
N TYR A 90 9.51 -15.30 5.84
CA TYR A 90 8.18 -15.55 5.28
C TYR A 90 7.85 -14.74 4.03
N VAL A 91 8.61 -13.69 3.69
CA VAL A 91 8.33 -12.80 2.55
C VAL A 91 8.42 -13.57 1.23
N ALA A 92 9.43 -14.42 1.08
CA ALA A 92 9.62 -15.25 -0.11
C ALA A 92 8.46 -16.25 -0.33
N GLN A 93 7.75 -16.66 0.74
CA GLN A 93 6.69 -17.67 0.67
C GLN A 93 5.27 -17.08 0.63
N LYS A 94 5.06 -15.93 1.28
CA LYS A 94 3.72 -15.35 1.50
C LYS A 94 3.50 -14.02 0.77
N GLY A 95 4.53 -13.47 0.12
CA GLY A 95 4.55 -12.08 -0.32
C GLY A 95 4.98 -11.13 0.81
N TRP A 96 5.01 -9.83 0.51
CA TRP A 96 5.51 -8.80 1.42
C TRP A 96 4.50 -8.37 2.48
N GLY A 97 3.21 -8.30 2.14
CA GLY A 97 2.19 -7.87 3.09
C GLY A 97 0.76 -7.94 2.57
N ARG A 98 -0.20 -7.78 3.48
CA ARG A 98 -1.62 -7.66 3.15
C ARG A 98 -2.02 -6.20 3.08
N VAL A 99 -2.74 -5.86 2.02
CA VAL A 99 -3.46 -4.59 1.90
C VAL A 99 -4.89 -4.85 2.37
N GLU A 100 -5.27 -4.18 3.44
CA GLU A 100 -6.56 -4.32 4.12
C GLU A 100 -7.35 -3.02 4.06
N VAL A 101 -8.68 -3.14 3.93
CA VAL A 101 -9.62 -2.02 3.92
C VAL A 101 -10.78 -2.31 4.87
N PRO A 102 -11.55 -1.31 5.33
CA PRO A 102 -12.79 -1.54 6.06
C PRO A 102 -13.71 -2.48 5.27
N ILE A 103 -14.37 -3.42 5.96
CA ILE A 103 -15.25 -4.40 5.33
C ILE A 103 -16.36 -3.76 4.47
N THR A 104 -16.80 -2.57 4.85
CA THR A 104 -17.79 -1.76 4.12
C THR A 104 -17.30 -1.31 2.74
N GLU A 105 -15.99 -1.19 2.56
CA GLU A 105 -15.35 -0.75 1.31
C GLU A 105 -14.83 -1.90 0.45
N LYS A 106 -14.94 -3.15 0.92
CA LYS A 106 -14.36 -4.33 0.26
C LYS A 106 -14.72 -4.42 -1.22
N GLU A 107 -15.99 -4.18 -1.57
CA GLU A 107 -16.44 -4.29 -2.96
C GLU A 107 -15.86 -3.17 -3.85
N ARG A 108 -15.81 -1.94 -3.34
CA ARG A 108 -15.22 -0.80 -4.06
C ARG A 108 -13.72 -1.00 -4.24
N ALA A 109 -13.02 -1.38 -3.17
CA ALA A 109 -11.60 -1.69 -3.21
C ALA A 109 -11.28 -2.85 -4.16
N GLY A 110 -12.14 -3.87 -4.23
CA GLY A 110 -11.98 -5.00 -5.14
C GLY A 110 -11.88 -4.59 -6.61
N LYS A 111 -12.71 -3.63 -7.05
CA LYS A 111 -12.67 -3.11 -8.43
C LYS A 111 -11.35 -2.40 -8.74
N ILE A 112 -10.87 -1.60 -7.78
CA ILE A 112 -9.58 -0.90 -7.90
C ILE A 112 -8.42 -1.90 -7.95
N VAL A 113 -8.48 -2.97 -7.15
CA VAL A 113 -7.49 -4.06 -7.16
C VAL A 113 -7.48 -4.78 -8.52
N GLU A 114 -8.65 -5.07 -9.11
CA GLU A 114 -8.73 -5.71 -10.43
C GLU A 114 -8.06 -4.86 -11.51
N ASP A 115 -8.33 -3.55 -11.53
CA ASP A 115 -7.71 -2.64 -12.48
C ASP A 115 -6.21 -2.47 -12.22
N PHE A 116 -5.80 -2.42 -10.95
CA PHE A 116 -4.40 -2.38 -10.54
C PHE A 116 -3.62 -3.60 -11.05
N VAL A 117 -4.15 -4.81 -10.85
CA VAL A 117 -3.51 -6.05 -11.31
C VAL A 117 -3.42 -6.09 -12.84
N ARG A 118 -4.43 -5.58 -13.55
CA ARG A 118 -4.41 -5.49 -15.01
C ARG A 118 -3.38 -4.49 -15.52
N ALA A 119 -3.16 -3.39 -14.82
CA ALA A 119 -2.18 -2.37 -15.18
C ALA A 119 -0.73 -2.78 -14.86
N PHE A 120 -0.54 -3.65 -13.86
CA PHE A 120 0.77 -4.15 -13.43
C PHE A 120 0.83 -5.68 -13.47
N PRO A 121 0.65 -6.30 -14.66
CA PRO A 121 0.85 -7.73 -14.82
C PRO A 121 2.33 -8.05 -14.62
N GLN A 122 2.63 -9.18 -13.98
CA GLN A 122 4.01 -9.62 -13.81
C GLN A 122 4.51 -10.34 -15.06
N GLU A 123 5.78 -10.12 -15.38
CA GLU A 123 6.61 -11.17 -15.96
C GLU A 123 6.80 -12.21 -14.85
N GLU A 124 6.31 -13.44 -15.06
CA GLU A 124 6.68 -14.55 -14.19
C GLU A 124 8.20 -14.58 -14.13
N GLU A 125 8.81 -14.52 -12.94
CA GLU A 125 10.16 -15.03 -12.76
C GLU A 125 10.05 -16.53 -13.06
N THR A 126 10.12 -16.89 -14.34
CA THR A 126 10.38 -18.26 -14.76
C THR A 126 11.63 -18.64 -14.02
N GLU A 127 11.55 -19.62 -13.10
CA GLU A 127 12.73 -20.17 -12.46
C GLU A 127 13.75 -20.44 -13.57
N ALA A 128 14.81 -19.64 -13.62
CA ALA A 128 15.78 -19.74 -14.69
C ALA A 128 16.44 -21.12 -14.55
N LEU A 129 15.95 -22.09 -15.32
CA LEU A 129 16.44 -23.45 -15.33
C LEU A 129 17.93 -23.38 -15.68
N GLN A 130 18.78 -24.00 -14.87
CA GLN A 130 20.21 -24.05 -15.16
C GLN A 130 20.57 -25.42 -15.70
N CYS A 131 21.32 -25.47 -16.80
CA CYS A 131 21.82 -26.73 -17.33
C CYS A 131 22.71 -27.42 -16.29
N ALA A 132 22.32 -28.62 -15.86
CA ALA A 132 23.06 -29.42 -14.89
C ALA A 132 24.50 -29.77 -15.32
N SER A 133 24.83 -29.66 -16.61
CA SER A 133 26.15 -29.97 -17.14
C SER A 133 27.09 -28.76 -17.19
N CYS A 134 26.59 -27.57 -17.52
CA CYS A 134 27.46 -26.41 -17.76
C CYS A 134 27.03 -25.10 -17.08
N GLY A 135 25.92 -25.12 -16.31
CA GLY A 135 25.40 -23.97 -15.57
C GLY A 135 24.83 -22.84 -16.43
N GLN A 136 24.59 -23.08 -17.72
CA GLN A 136 23.95 -22.10 -18.61
C GLN A 136 22.49 -21.91 -18.19
N LYS A 137 22.01 -20.65 -18.14
CA LYS A 137 20.58 -20.36 -18.00
C LYS A 137 19.83 -20.85 -19.24
N LEU A 138 18.75 -21.58 -19.02
CA LEU A 138 17.91 -22.20 -20.02
C LEU A 138 16.55 -21.50 -20.06
N GLU A 139 15.99 -21.42 -21.25
CA GLU A 139 14.60 -21.00 -21.42
C GLU A 139 13.64 -22.17 -21.10
N PRO A 140 12.41 -21.91 -20.60
CA PRO A 140 11.48 -22.95 -20.13
C PRO A 140 11.12 -24.05 -21.16
N GLU A 141 11.33 -23.78 -22.46
CA GLU A 141 11.00 -24.65 -23.58
C GLU A 141 12.23 -25.28 -24.27
N GLU A 142 13.44 -25.09 -23.74
CA GLU A 142 14.65 -25.75 -24.26
C GLU A 142 14.67 -27.26 -23.90
N THR A 143 14.70 -28.12 -24.92
CA THR A 143 14.89 -29.57 -24.74
C THR A 143 16.37 -29.99 -24.69
N ARG A 144 17.27 -29.10 -25.12
CA ARG A 144 18.73 -29.25 -25.04
C ARG A 144 19.38 -27.91 -24.76
N CYS A 145 20.46 -27.92 -23.97
CA CYS A 145 21.22 -26.73 -23.66
C CYS A 145 21.93 -26.17 -24.91
N SER A 146 21.65 -24.91 -25.26
CA SER A 146 22.29 -24.21 -26.37
C SER A 146 23.82 -24.05 -26.26
N ARG A 147 24.40 -24.19 -25.07
CA ARG A 147 25.85 -24.04 -24.85
C ARG A 147 26.62 -25.35 -24.92
N CYS A 148 26.12 -26.42 -24.30
CA CYS A 148 26.84 -27.69 -24.18
C CYS A 148 26.14 -28.88 -24.86
N GLY A 149 24.91 -28.69 -25.35
CA GLY A 149 24.14 -29.73 -26.02
C GLY A 149 23.55 -30.81 -25.11
N ALA A 150 23.75 -30.71 -23.78
CA ALA A 150 23.18 -31.66 -22.83
C ALA A 150 21.64 -31.62 -22.86
N PRO A 151 20.95 -32.76 -22.76
CA PRO A 151 19.50 -32.78 -22.65
C PRO A 151 19.07 -32.10 -21.34
N VAL A 152 18.04 -31.25 -21.43
CA VAL A 152 17.40 -30.65 -20.25
C VAL A 152 16.48 -31.72 -19.67
N GLN A 153 16.76 -32.18 -18.44
CA GLN A 153 15.95 -33.23 -17.81
C GLN A 153 14.57 -32.65 -17.47
N SER A 154 13.52 -33.30 -17.97
CA SER A 154 12.11 -33.07 -17.62
C SER A 154 11.82 -33.44 -16.17
#